data_AF-A0A2G9CCL4-F1
#
_entry.id   AF-A0A2G9CCL4-F1
#
_cell.length_a   1.000
_cell.length_b   1.000
_cell.length_c   1.000
_cell.angle_alpha   90.00
_cell.angle_beta   90.00
_cell.angle_gamma   90.00
#
_symmetry.space_group_name_H-M   'P 1'
#
loop_
_entity.id
_entity.type
_entity.pdbx_description
1 polymer ?
#
loop_
_entity_poly.entity_id
_entity_poly.type
_entity_poly.pdbx_seq_one_letter_code
_entity_poly.pdbx_strand_id
1 'polypeptide(L)'
;MDGIQVSRQSRPMSTPTPLPDNTACPRCGGGFHCGVEDGWCACFGTRLGEDLKQDLATRWPGRCLCLRCLTELARQDPGSHVPDAPGTAGPLPLC
;
A
#
# COMPACT_ATOMS: atom_id res chain seq x y z
N MET A 1 -24.01 33.57 -36.58
CA MET A 1 -23.94 32.17 -37.02
C MET A 1 -22.46 31.82 -37.14
N ASP A 2 -21.75 31.71 -36.03
CA ASP A 2 -21.62 30.54 -35.14
C ASP A 2 -20.83 29.40 -35.80
N GLY A 3 -19.57 29.25 -35.38
CA GLY A 3 -18.58 28.36 -35.98
C GLY A 3 -17.47 28.03 -34.98
N ILE A 4 -17.85 27.25 -33.98
CA ILE A 4 -17.06 26.45 -33.03
C ILE A 4 -15.58 26.28 -33.43
N GLN A 5 -14.70 27.06 -32.78
CA GLN A 5 -13.28 26.79 -32.72
C GLN A 5 -13.07 25.63 -31.73
N VAL A 6 -12.85 24.44 -32.30
CA VAL A 6 -12.47 23.23 -31.56
C VAL A 6 -11.22 23.55 -30.73
N SER A 7 -11.46 23.80 -29.44
CA SER A 7 -10.43 24.11 -28.49
C SER A 7 -9.57 22.86 -28.31
N ARG A 8 -8.51 22.74 -29.13
CA ARG A 8 -7.31 21.94 -28.87
C ARG A 8 -6.66 22.50 -27.61
N GLN A 9 -7.32 22.28 -26.47
CA GLN A 9 -6.74 22.49 -25.16
C GLN A 9 -5.75 21.34 -24.95
N SER A 10 -4.59 21.48 -25.58
CA SER A 10 -3.39 20.71 -25.29
C SER A 10 -3.01 21.04 -23.84
N ARG A 11 -3.69 20.41 -22.89
CA ARG A 11 -3.28 20.41 -21.48
C ARG A 11 -1.86 19.85 -21.50
N PRO A 12 -0.84 20.57 -21.01
CA PRO A 12 0.49 20.02 -20.92
C PRO A 12 0.39 18.74 -20.08
N MET A 13 0.73 17.62 -20.70
CA MET A 13 0.74 16.32 -20.05
C MET A 13 1.79 16.42 -18.94
N SER A 14 1.34 16.46 -17.68
CA SER A 14 2.23 16.38 -16.54
C SER A 14 3.03 15.09 -16.69
N THR A 15 4.33 15.21 -16.94
CA THR A 15 5.23 14.07 -17.00
C THR A 15 5.02 13.26 -15.72
N PRO A 16 4.59 11.99 -15.80
CA PRO A 16 4.43 11.19 -14.60
C PRO A 16 5.79 11.11 -13.93
N THR A 17 5.88 11.60 -12.68
CA THR A 17 7.04 11.38 -11.83
C THR A 17 7.32 9.88 -11.84
N PRO A 18 8.56 9.42 -12.13
CA PRO A 18 8.85 8.00 -12.14
C PRO A 18 8.41 7.41 -10.81
N LEU A 19 7.50 6.44 -10.86
CA LEU A 19 7.00 5.81 -9.65
C LEU A 19 8.19 5.12 -8.98
N PRO A 20 8.30 5.20 -7.64
CA PRO A 20 9.40 4.59 -6.93
C PRO A 20 9.44 3.08 -7.21
N ASP A 21 10.65 2.59 -7.45
CA ASP A 21 10.93 1.16 -7.64
C ASP A 21 10.69 0.42 -6.31
N ASN A 22 9.49 -0.16 -6.20
CA ASN A 22 9.06 -0.95 -5.05
C ASN A 22 9.27 -2.45 -5.30
N THR A 23 10.15 -2.81 -6.24
CA THR A 23 10.42 -4.19 -6.67
C THR A 23 11.02 -5.02 -5.54
N ALA A 24 11.79 -4.39 -4.64
CA ALA A 24 12.36 -5.03 -3.47
C ALA A 24 12.22 -4.17 -2.20
N CYS A 25 11.91 -4.84 -1.09
CA CYS A 25 11.80 -4.23 0.23
C CYS A 25 13.16 -3.73 0.72
N PRO A 26 13.29 -2.45 1.14
CA PRO A 26 14.52 -1.92 1.73
C PRO A 26 15.02 -2.70 2.95
N ARG A 27 14.09 -3.29 3.72
CA ARG A 27 14.38 -3.89 5.02
C ARG A 27 14.82 -5.35 4.92
N CYS A 28 14.28 -6.11 3.97
CA CYS A 28 14.52 -7.56 3.88
C CYS A 28 14.88 -8.06 2.48
N GLY A 29 14.88 -7.20 1.46
CA GLY A 29 15.12 -7.58 0.07
C GLY A 29 13.97 -8.34 -0.60
N GLY A 30 12.91 -8.70 0.12
CA GLY A 30 11.77 -9.44 -0.44
C GLY A 30 10.90 -8.59 -1.36
N GLY A 31 10.28 -9.21 -2.36
CA GLY A 31 9.32 -8.55 -3.24
C GLY A 31 8.02 -8.14 -2.55
N PHE A 32 7.22 -7.34 -3.24
CA PHE A 32 5.86 -7.02 -2.83
C PHE A 32 4.88 -8.00 -3.46
N HIS A 33 4.11 -8.72 -2.63
CA HIS A 33 3.05 -9.62 -3.07
C HIS A 33 1.72 -9.13 -2.49
N CYS A 34 0.81 -8.68 -3.36
CA CYS A 34 -0.48 -8.14 -2.91
C CYS A 34 -1.51 -9.24 -2.60
N GLY A 35 -1.37 -10.46 -3.14
CA GLY A 35 -2.32 -11.56 -2.89
C GLY A 35 -3.67 -11.45 -3.62
N VAL A 36 -3.82 -10.52 -4.57
CA VAL A 36 -5.08 -10.33 -5.32
C VAL A 36 -5.46 -11.57 -6.13
N GLU A 37 -4.47 -12.30 -6.66
CA GLU A 37 -4.71 -13.56 -7.39
C GLU A 37 -5.15 -14.69 -6.46
N ASP A 38 -4.77 -14.63 -5.18
CA ASP A 38 -5.19 -15.57 -4.13
C ASP A 38 -6.59 -15.25 -3.56
N GLY A 39 -7.27 -14.23 -4.10
CA GLY A 39 -8.61 -13.81 -3.66
C GLY A 39 -8.63 -13.01 -2.34
N TRP A 40 -7.46 -12.69 -1.76
CA TRP A 40 -7.36 -11.83 -0.59
C TRP A 40 -6.10 -10.97 -0.61
N CYS A 41 -6.29 -9.66 -0.48
CA CYS A 41 -5.19 -8.71 -0.44
C CYS A 41 -5.14 -7.98 0.90
N ALA A 42 -4.11 -8.29 1.70
CA ALA A 42 -3.89 -7.68 3.00
C ALA A 42 -3.79 -6.16 2.95
N CYS A 43 -3.38 -5.59 1.81
CA CYS A 43 -3.26 -4.14 1.63
C CYS A 43 -4.60 -3.42 1.82
N PHE A 44 -5.74 -4.07 1.54
CA PHE A 44 -7.06 -3.46 1.71
C PHE A 44 -7.50 -3.35 3.17
N GLY A 45 -7.12 -4.31 4.02
CA GLY A 45 -7.50 -4.27 5.43
C GLY A 45 -6.46 -3.63 6.34
N THR A 46 -5.21 -3.49 5.88
CA THR A 46 -4.12 -2.94 6.70
C THR A 46 -4.26 -1.43 6.83
N ARG A 47 -4.38 -0.95 8.06
CA ARG A 47 -4.38 0.46 8.40
C ARG A 47 -3.18 0.77 9.28
N LEU A 48 -2.32 1.68 8.82
CA LEU A 48 -1.19 2.13 9.60
C LEU A 48 -1.59 3.35 10.42
N GLY A 49 -1.14 3.38 11.68
CA GLY A 49 -1.22 4.54 12.55
C GLY A 49 -0.46 5.73 11.98
N GLU A 50 -0.87 6.93 12.35
CA GLU A 50 -0.30 8.17 11.82
C GLU A 50 1.19 8.31 12.18
N ASP A 51 1.56 7.99 13.42
CA ASP A 51 2.94 8.01 13.91
C ASP A 51 3.83 7.03 13.15
N LEU A 52 3.36 5.79 12.96
CA LEU A 52 4.09 4.80 12.17
C LEU A 52 4.25 5.23 10.71
N LYS A 53 3.23 5.85 10.11
CA LYS A 53 3.35 6.40 8.73
C LYS A 53 4.45 7.47 8.66
N GLN A 54 4.54 8.36 9.64
CA GLN A 54 5.57 9.41 9.69
C GLN A 54 6.97 8.82 9.89
N ASP A 55 7.10 7.82 10.77
CA ASP A 55 8.36 7.08 10.96
C ASP A 55 8.81 6.41 9.66
N LEU A 56 7.88 5.72 8.99
CA LEU A 56 8.16 5.06 7.71
C LEU A 56 8.57 6.06 6.62
N ALA A 57 7.87 7.19 6.49
CA ALA A 57 8.19 8.23 5.53
C ALA A 57 9.55 8.88 5.78
N THR A 58 9.96 8.97 7.06
CA THR A 58 11.26 9.51 7.46
C THR A 58 12.39 8.52 7.19
N ARG A 59 12.19 7.24 7.53
CA ARG A 59 13.22 6.20 7.44
C ARG A 59 13.39 5.63 6.03
N TRP A 60 12.31 5.59 5.25
CA TRP A 60 12.29 5.06 3.89
C TRP A 60 11.57 6.04 2.95
N PRO A 61 12.15 7.23 2.73
CA PRO A 61 11.52 8.27 1.92
C PRO A 61 11.30 7.75 0.50
N GLY A 62 10.05 7.82 0.05
CA GLY A 62 9.64 7.39 -1.29
C GLY A 62 9.76 5.88 -1.54
N ARG A 63 9.91 5.03 -0.52
CA ARG A 63 9.99 3.57 -0.70
C ARG A 63 9.02 2.82 0.19
N CYS A 64 8.38 1.79 -0.36
CA CYS A 64 7.48 0.93 0.39
C CYS A 64 8.21 -0.30 0.95
N LEU A 65 7.76 -0.76 2.12
CA LEU A 65 8.16 -2.05 2.69
C LEU A 65 7.24 -3.17 2.17
N CYS A 66 7.76 -4.39 2.11
CA CYS A 66 6.90 -5.55 1.84
C CYS A 66 5.89 -5.77 2.97
N LEU A 67 4.79 -6.43 2.63
CA LEU A 67 3.67 -6.67 3.55
C LEU A 67 4.11 -7.36 4.86
N ARG A 68 5.03 -8.32 4.80
CA ARG A 68 5.55 -8.98 6.01
C ARG A 68 6.18 -7.99 6.98
N CYS A 69 7.11 -7.18 6.49
CA CYS A 69 7.79 -6.16 7.29
C CYS A 69 6.82 -5.07 7.76
N LEU A 70 5.85 -4.71 6.93
CA LEU A 70 4.82 -3.74 7.28
C LEU A 70 3.95 -4.26 8.43
N THR A 71 3.45 -5.50 8.33
CA THR A 71 2.65 -6.17 9.36
C THR A 71 3.42 -6.32 10.68
N GLU A 72 4.70 -6.69 10.63
CA GLU A 72 5.55 -6.74 11.82
C GLU A 72 5.62 -5.39 12.53
N LEU A 73 5.78 -4.28 11.80
CA LEU A 73 5.84 -2.94 12.38
C LEU A 73 4.47 -2.49 12.90
N ALA A 74 3.41 -2.73 12.12
CA ALA A 74 2.05 -2.40 12.49
C ALA A 74 1.59 -3.14 13.77
N ARG A 75 2.05 -4.36 14.01
CA ARG A 75 1.76 -5.10 15.27
C ARG A 75 2.42 -4.47 16.51
N GLN A 76 3.47 -3.69 16.34
CA GLN A 76 4.17 -3.00 17.42
C GLN A 76 3.64 -1.57 17.64
N ASP A 77 2.81 -1.07 16.71
CA ASP A 77 2.24 0.27 16.77
C ASP A 77 0.79 0.21 17.29
N PRO A 78 0.47 0.86 18.41
CA PRO A 78 -0.87 0.81 19.00
C PRO A 78 -1.94 1.52 18.16
N GLY A 79 -1.55 2.41 17.23
CA GLY A 79 -2.46 3.10 16.31
C GLY A 79 -2.73 2.33 15.01
N SER A 80 -2.09 1.18 14.83
CA SER A 80 -2.17 0.39 13.61
C SER A 80 -3.10 -0.81 13.78
N HIS A 81 -3.72 -1.21 12.68
CA HIS A 81 -4.54 -2.39 12.59
C HIS A 81 -4.10 -3.22 11.38
N VAL A 82 -3.75 -4.48 11.64
CA VAL A 82 -3.50 -5.47 10.59
C VAL A 82 -4.70 -6.41 10.55
N PRO A 83 -5.33 -6.60 9.38
CA PRO A 83 -6.44 -7.52 9.22
C PRO A 83 -5.94 -8.94 9.42
N ASP A 84 -6.74 -9.78 10.09
CA ASP A 84 -6.46 -11.21 10.12
C ASP A 84 -6.61 -11.80 8.72
N ALA A 85 -5.72 -12.72 8.36
CA ALA A 85 -5.83 -13.41 7.09
C ALA A 85 -7.05 -14.35 7.12
N PRO A 86 -7.95 -14.31 6.13
CA PRO A 86 -9.06 -15.24 6.05
C PRO A 86 -8.49 -16.65 5.84
N GLY A 87 -8.46 -17.43 6.92
CA GLY A 87 -7.85 -18.76 6.94
C GLY A 87 -7.15 -19.12 8.26
N THR A 88 -6.87 -18.14 9.13
CA THR A 88 -6.31 -18.38 10.48
C THR A 88 -7.33 -18.29 11.61
N ALA A 89 -8.61 -18.05 11.29
CA ALA A 89 -9.69 -18.37 12.20
C ALA A 89 -9.73 -19.89 12.36
N GLY A 90 -9.00 -20.40 13.35
CA GLY A 90 -9.12 -21.79 13.81
C GLY A 90 -10.58 -22.15 14.08
N PRO A 91 -10.93 -23.44 14.14
CA PRO A 91 -12.31 -23.87 14.28
C PRO A 91 -12.94 -23.14 15.48
N LEU A 92 -14.02 -22.43 15.19
CA LEU A 92 -14.83 -21.72 16.17
C LEU A 92 -15.09 -22.65 17.37
N PRO A 93 -14.91 -22.20 18.63
CA PRO A 93 -15.26 -23.04 19.78
C PRO A 93 -16.75 -23.36 19.72
N LEU A 94 -17.04 -24.66 19.59
CA LEU A 94 -18.38 -25.23 19.67
C LEU A 94 -18.89 -25.03 21.11
N CYS A 95 -19.77 -24.05 21.30
CA CYS A 95 -20.69 -24.01 22.44
C CYS A 95 -22.04 -24.59 22.00
#